data_AF-A0A840Q8W1-F1
#
_entry.id   AF-A0A840Q8W1-F1
#
_cell.length_a   1.000
_cell.length_b   1.000
_cell.length_c   1.000
_cell.angle_alpha   90.00
_cell.angle_beta   90.00
_cell.angle_gamma   90.00
#
_symmetry.space_group_name_H-M   'P 1'
#
loop_
_entity.id
_entity.type
_entity.pdbx_description
1 polymer ?
#
loop_
_entity_poly.entity_id
_entity_poly.type
_entity_poly.pdbx_seq_one_letter_code
_entity_poly.pdbx_strand_id
1 'polypeptide(L)'
;MSKPATTVDTGVIEEAARRLITAATSGEPCPPVRDLIGRDDLAAAYAVQRRITETRLAGGACLVGRKIGLTSEAVQHQLGASRCERGR
;
A
#
# COMPACT_ATOMS: atom_id res chain seq x y z
N MET A 1 10.96 22.03 9.66
CA MET A 1 10.78 20.98 10.67
C MET A 1 10.81 19.64 9.95
N SER A 2 11.99 19.00 9.87
CA SER A 2 12.19 17.72 9.18
C SER A 2 11.69 16.58 10.06
N LYS A 3 10.62 15.88 9.64
CA LYS A 3 10.22 14.60 10.23
C LYS A 3 11.26 13.55 9.78
N PRO A 4 11.83 12.72 10.68
CA PRO A 4 12.79 11.71 10.28
C PRO A 4 12.09 10.68 9.40
N ALA A 5 12.74 10.26 8.32
CA ALA A 5 12.31 9.12 7.53
C ALA A 5 12.47 7.87 8.40
N THR A 6 11.42 7.48 9.11
CA THR A 6 11.35 6.21 9.81
C THR A 6 11.49 5.14 8.75
N THR A 7 12.68 4.56 8.63
CA THR A 7 12.95 3.52 7.64
C THR A 7 12.30 2.25 8.20
N VAL A 8 11.01 2.02 7.90
CA VAL A 8 10.30 0.82 8.35
C VAL A 8 11.06 -0.42 7.91
N ASP A 9 11.33 -1.33 8.85
CA ASP A 9 12.10 -2.53 8.59
C ASP A 9 11.48 -3.38 7.47
N THR A 10 12.33 -3.98 6.65
CA THR A 10 11.89 -4.85 5.54
C THR A 10 11.01 -6.00 6.02
N GLY A 11 11.30 -6.57 7.20
CA GLY A 11 10.46 -7.62 7.80
C GLY A 11 9.04 -7.16 8.13
N VAL A 12 8.87 -5.90 8.55
CA VAL A 12 7.55 -5.32 8.81
C VAL A 12 6.76 -5.11 7.51
N ILE A 13 7.45 -4.71 6.45
CA ILE A 13 6.87 -4.57 5.10
C ILE A 13 6.40 -5.93 4.59
N GLU A 14 7.21 -6.98 4.78
CA GLU A 14 6.85 -8.34 4.37
C GLU A 14 5.66 -8.89 5.14
N GLU A 15 5.60 -8.67 6.45
CA GLU A 15 4.48 -9.09 7.27
C GLU A 15 3.18 -8.38 6.89
N ALA A 16 3.24 -7.06 6.65
CA ALA A 16 2.10 -6.29 6.17
C ALA A 16 1.62 -6.79 4.78
N ALA A 17 2.55 -7.09 3.87
CA ALA A 17 2.23 -7.64 2.56
C ALA A 17 1.58 -9.03 2.67
N ARG A 18 2.15 -9.93 3.48
CA ARG A 18 1.65 -11.28 3.71
C ARG A 18 0.23 -11.27 4.26
N ARG A 19 -0.05 -10.40 5.22
CA ARG A 19 -1.38 -10.23 5.81
C ARG A 19 -2.42 -9.83 4.77
N LEU A 20 -2.10 -8.87 3.90
CA LEU A 20 -2.99 -8.43 2.82
C LEU A 20 -3.17 -9.51 1.74
N ILE A 21 -2.12 -10.26 1.40
CA ILE A 21 -2.20 -11.38 0.45
C ILE A 21 -3.07 -12.50 1.03
N THR A 22 -2.92 -12.82 2.31
CA THR A 22 -3.70 -13.86 3.00
C THR A 22 -5.18 -13.47 3.03
N ALA A 23 -5.50 -12.22 3.36
CA ALA A 23 -6.88 -11.72 3.31
C ALA A 23 -7.46 -11.80 1.89
N ALA A 24 -6.69 -11.43 0.87
CA ALA A 24 -7.14 -11.48 -0.52
C ALA A 24 -7.36 -12.92 -1.04
N THR A 25 -6.64 -13.91 -0.52
CA THR A 25 -6.74 -15.31 -0.94
C THR A 25 -7.78 -16.10 -0.14
N SER A 26 -7.92 -15.82 1.15
CA SER A 26 -8.92 -16.46 2.02
C SER A 26 -10.32 -15.86 1.88
N GLY A 27 -10.42 -14.60 1.42
CA GLY A 27 -11.68 -13.85 1.41
C GLY A 27 -12.05 -13.25 2.78
N GLU A 28 -11.25 -13.49 3.81
CA GLU A 28 -11.48 -13.00 5.16
C GLU A 28 -10.81 -11.62 5.38
N PRO A 29 -11.55 -10.61 5.89
CA PRO A 29 -10.96 -9.32 6.23
C PRO A 29 -9.86 -9.45 7.29
N CYS A 30 -8.72 -8.79 7.07
CA CYS A 30 -7.68 -8.65 8.08
C CYS A 30 -7.75 -7.26 8.74
N PRO A 31 -7.26 -7.10 9.99
CA PRO A 31 -7.23 -5.77 10.59
C PRO A 31 -6.24 -4.84 9.85
N PRO A 32 -6.23 -3.53 10.11
CA PRO A 32 -5.43 -2.56 9.36
C PRO A 32 -3.91 -2.82 9.43
N VAL A 33 -3.21 -2.69 8.30
CA VAL A 33 -1.73 -2.78 8.27
C VAL A 33 -1.02 -1.51 8.74
N ARG A 34 -1.75 -0.39 8.91
CA ARG A 34 -1.21 0.88 9.44
C ARG A 34 -0.65 0.75 10.85
N ASP A 35 -1.06 -0.28 11.59
CA ASP A 35 -0.54 -0.60 12.92
C ASP A 35 0.86 -1.21 12.85
N LEU A 36 1.24 -1.75 11.69
CA LEU A 36 2.57 -2.33 11.42
C LEU A 36 3.50 -1.29 10.78
N ILE A 37 3.05 -0.61 9.73
CA ILE A 37 3.90 0.31 8.93
C ILE A 37 3.87 1.77 9.42
N GLY A 38 3.04 2.09 10.41
CA GLY A 38 2.79 3.46 10.84
C GLY A 38 1.68 4.15 10.04
N ARG A 39 1.02 5.14 10.67
CA ARG A 39 -0.17 5.80 10.09
C ARG A 39 0.14 6.78 8.96
N ASP A 40 1.30 7.44 9.00
CA ASP A 40 1.67 8.52 8.06
C ASP A 40 2.83 8.13 7.13
N ASP A 41 3.28 6.88 7.15
CA ASP A 41 4.44 6.46 6.38
C ASP A 41 4.05 6.02 4.96
N LEU A 42 3.99 7.01 4.07
CA LEU A 42 3.72 6.78 2.65
C LEU A 42 4.79 5.92 1.98
N ALA A 43 6.06 6.06 2.38
CA ALA A 43 7.14 5.28 1.78
C ALA A 43 6.97 3.79 2.10
N ALA A 44 6.64 3.47 3.36
CA ALA A 44 6.34 2.11 3.78
C ALA A 44 5.07 1.56 3.11
N ALA A 45 4.02 2.38 2.95
CA ALA A 45 2.81 1.98 2.23
C ALA A 45 3.09 1.59 0.78
N TYR A 46 3.88 2.40 0.05
CA TYR A 46 4.29 2.07 -1.32
C TYR A 46 5.21 0.84 -1.37
N ALA A 47 6.09 0.66 -0.37
CA ALA A 47 6.93 -0.53 -0.29
C ALA A 47 6.08 -1.81 -0.13
N VAL A 48 5.07 -1.80 0.75
CA VAL A 48 4.13 -2.92 0.90
C VAL A 48 3.40 -3.21 -0.42
N GLN A 49 2.89 -2.17 -1.10
CA GLN A 49 2.21 -2.33 -2.39
C GLN A 49 3.12 -2.97 -3.46
N ARG A 50 4.40 -2.56 -3.50
CA ARG A 50 5.40 -3.15 -4.39
C ARG A 50 5.61 -4.64 -4.09
N ARG A 51 5.80 -5.01 -2.81
CA ARG A 51 6.00 -6.41 -2.41
C ARG A 51 4.80 -7.30 -2.75
N ILE A 52 3.58 -6.80 -2.57
CA ILE A 52 2.36 -7.52 -2.99
C ILE A 52 2.36 -7.75 -4.51
N THR A 53 2.73 -6.73 -5.28
CA THR A 53 2.80 -6.82 -6.74
C THR A 53 3.86 -7.83 -7.17
N GLU A 54 5.07 -7.73 -6.64
CA GLU A 54 6.17 -8.67 -6.90
C GLU A 54 5.78 -10.11 -6.58
N THR A 55 5.10 -10.34 -5.45
CA THR A 55 4.61 -11.68 -5.07
C THR A 55 3.60 -12.23 -6.07
N ARG A 56 2.68 -11.39 -6.56
CA ARG A 56 1.70 -11.80 -7.58
C ARG A 56 2.36 -12.12 -8.92
N LEU A 57 3.36 -11.31 -9.33
CA LEU A 57 4.12 -11.56 -10.55
C LEU A 57 4.92 -12.86 -10.46
N ALA A 58 5.57 -13.13 -9.32
CA ALA A 58 6.26 -14.39 -9.05
C ALA A 58 5.29 -15.59 -9.05
N GLY A 59 4.05 -15.39 -8.64
CA GLY A 59 2.97 -16.39 -8.73
C GLY A 59 2.39 -16.59 -10.13
N GLY A 60 2.96 -15.99 -11.18
CA GLY A 60 2.53 -16.14 -12.57
C GLY A 60 1.47 -15.15 -13.03
N ALA A 61 1.11 -14.15 -12.22
CA ALA A 61 0.23 -13.08 -12.68
C ALA A 61 0.95 -12.20 -13.72
N CYS A 62 0.22 -11.76 -14.74
CA CYS A 62 0.73 -10.79 -15.71
C CYS A 62 0.33 -9.37 -15.30
N LEU A 63 1.26 -8.41 -15.40
CA LEU A 63 0.95 -6.99 -15.18
C LEU A 63 0.17 -6.44 -16.38
N VAL A 64 -1.17 -6.52 -16.32
CA VAL A 64 -2.05 -6.06 -17.41
C VAL A 64 -2.45 -4.58 -17.32
N GLY A 65 -1.95 -3.84 -16.33
CA GLY A 65 -2.20 -2.41 -16.15
C GLY A 65 -1.86 -1.90 -14.76
N ARG A 66 -2.01 -0.58 -14.53
CA ARG A 66 -1.90 0.06 -13.22
C ARG A 66 -3.21 0.77 -12.90
N LYS A 67 -3.82 0.47 -11.74
CA LYS A 67 -5.04 1.14 -11.27
C LYS A 67 -4.66 2.22 -10.27
N ILE A 68 -4.90 3.48 -10.61
CA ILE A 68 -4.84 4.60 -9.67
C ILE A 68 -6.18 4.62 -8.91
N GLY A 69 -6.14 4.28 -7.62
CA GLY A 69 -7.25 4.54 -6.69
C GLY A 69 -7.24 6.01 -6.24
N LEU A 70 -8.35 6.52 -5.68
CA LEU A 70 -8.57 7.93 -5.29
C LEU A 70 -8.73 8.95 -6.43
N THR A 71 -9.20 8.56 -7.62
CA THR A 71 -9.54 9.53 -8.69
C THR A 71 -10.97 10.10 -8.61
N SER A 72 -11.80 9.64 -7.67
CA SER A 72 -13.13 10.23 -7.43
C SER A 72 -12.98 11.46 -6.52
N GLU A 73 -13.28 12.64 -7.05
CA GLU A 73 -13.29 13.92 -6.31
C GLU A 73 -14.08 13.84 -5.00
N ALA A 74 -15.18 13.08 -4.99
CA ALA A 74 -16.01 12.86 -3.80
C ALA A 74 -15.25 12.20 -2.63
N VAL A 75 -14.33 11.28 -2.90
CA VAL A 75 -13.53 10.60 -1.87
C VAL A 75 -12.32 11.45 -1.45
N GLN A 76 -11.79 12.28 -2.36
CA GLN A 76 -10.72 13.25 -2.06
C GLN A 76 -11.21 14.34 -1.09
N HIS A 77 -12.46 14.80 -1.27
CA HIS A 77 -13.08 15.80 -0.39
C HIS A 77 -13.34 15.29 1.04
N GLN A 78 -13.64 13.99 1.20
CA GLN A 78 -13.92 13.39 2.50
C GLN A 78 -12.65 13.11 3.33
N LEU A 79 -11.48 13.09 2.68
CA LEU A 79 -10.17 12.81 3.29
C LEU A 79 -9.24 14.03 3.35
N GLY A 80 -9.65 15.20 2.85
CA GLY A 80 -8.89 16.45 2.97
C GLY A 80 -7.54 16.47 2.22
N ALA A 81 -7.36 15.61 1.22
CA ALA A 81 -6.08 15.47 0.52
C ALA A 81 -6.06 16.30 -0.78
N SER A 82 -5.49 17.50 -0.71
CA SER A 82 -5.13 18.28 -1.89
C SER A 82 -3.72 17.91 -2.36
N ARG A 83 -3.63 17.05 -3.38
CA ARG A 83 -2.75 17.18 -4.57
C ARG A 83 -2.56 15.81 -5.25
N CYS A 84 -3.04 15.74 -6.48
CA CYS A 84 -2.87 14.61 -7.39
C CYS A 84 -1.47 14.69 -8.04
N GLU A 85 -0.58 13.74 -7.73
CA GLU A 85 0.66 13.54 -8.49
C GLU A 85 0.49 12.38 -9.48
N ARG A 86 0.62 12.70 -10.77
CA ARG A 86 0.63 11.72 -11.87
C ARG A 86 2.08 11.49 -12.29
N GLY A 87 2.63 10.33 -11.94
CA GLY A 87 3.95 9.87 -12.39
C GLY A 87 3.86 9.10 -13.71
N ARG A 88 4.76 9.43 -14.64
CA ARG A 88 4.93 8.81 -15.97
C ARG A 88 5.40 7.36 -15.85
#